data_AF-S4NRK7-F1
#
_entry.id   AF-S4NRK7-F1
#
_cell.length_a   1.000
_cell.length_b   1.000
_cell.length_c   1.000
_cell.angle_alpha   90.00
_cell.angle_beta   90.00
_cell.angle_gamma   90.00
#
_symmetry.space_group_name_H-M   'P 1'
#
loop_
_entity.id
_entity.type
_entity.pdbx_description
1 polymer ?
#
loop_
_entity_poly.entity_id
_entity_poly.type
_entity_poly.pdbx_seq_one_letter_code
_entity_poly.pdbx_strand_id
1 'polypeptide(L)' 'SSSAFYLKNIKTPMVFINARDDPIVPEPLLPMIREFVSSHDNVMFLELSHGGHLGFYEGGLLYANPVTWLDRA' A
#
# COMPACT_ATOMS: atom_id res chain seq x y z
N SER A 1 -8.30 11.01 15.67
CA SER A 1 -9.23 10.98 14.52
C SER A 1 -8.79 9.87 13.58
N SER A 2 -9.69 9.13 12.93
CA SER A 2 -9.32 8.00 12.03
C SER A 2 -9.96 8.18 10.66
N SER A 3 -9.18 7.94 9.60
CA SER A 3 -9.66 7.95 8.20
C SER A 3 -10.55 6.75 7.87
N ALA A 4 -10.49 5.67 8.67
CA ALA A 4 -11.23 4.43 8.43
C ALA A 4 -12.74 4.65 8.28
N PHE A 5 -13.31 5.60 9.04
CA PHE A 5 -14.75 5.92 9.01
C PHE A 5 -15.23 6.54 7.68
N TYR A 6 -14.32 6.96 6.82
CA TYR A 6 -14.61 7.58 5.53
C TYR A 6 -14.43 6.63 4.34
N LEU A 7 -13.82 5.45 4.52
CA LEU A 7 -13.53 4.50 3.43
C LEU A 7 -14.78 4.08 2.66
N LYS A 8 -15.91 3.89 3.35
CA LYS A 8 -17.22 3.55 2.74
C LYS A 8 -17.73 4.53 1.67
N ASN A 9 -17.19 5.76 1.67
CA ASN A 9 -17.59 6.79 0.72
C ASN A 9 -16.79 6.74 -0.59
N ILE A 10 -15.74 5.92 -0.67
CA ILE A 10 -14.93 5.75 -1.88
C ILE A 10 -15.77 5.01 -2.94
N LYS A 11 -16.00 5.67 -4.07
CA LYS A 11 -16.71 5.10 -5.24
C LYS A 11 -15.79 4.87 -6.44
N THR A 12 -14.66 5.58 -6.47
CA THR A 12 -13.64 5.42 -7.50
C THR A 12 -12.91 4.09 -7.29
N PRO A 13 -12.69 3.30 -8.35
CA PRO A 13 -11.84 2.11 -8.25
C PRO A 13 -10.47 2.44 -7.67
N MET A 14 -9.98 1.63 -6.72
CA MET A 14 -8.78 1.94 -5.93
C MET A 14 -7.93 0.71 -5.67
N VAL A 15 -6.60 0.87 -5.71
CA VAL A 15 -5.64 -0.15 -5.29
C VAL A 15 -4.89 0.37 -4.07
N PHE A 16 -4.90 -0.40 -2.99
CA PHE A 16 -4.11 -0.17 -1.79
C PHE A 16 -2.84 -1.02 -1.88
N ILE A 17 -1.67 -0.40 -1.78
CA ILE A 17 -0.37 -1.07 -1.87
C ILE A 17 0.34 -0.92 -0.53
N ASN A 18 0.86 -2.01 0.03
CA ASN A 18 1.66 -2.01 1.25
C ASN A 18 2.89 -2.92 1.10
N ALA A 19 3.91 -2.71 1.92
CA ALA A 19 5.06 -3.61 2.01
C ALA A 19 5.09 -4.31 3.39
N ARG A 20 5.45 -5.60 3.41
CA ARG A 20 5.50 -6.39 4.66
C ARG A 20 6.58 -5.90 5.63
N ASP A 21 7.65 -5.31 5.10
CA ASP A 21 8.75 -4.70 5.84
C ASP A 21 8.55 -3.20 6.12
N ASP A 22 7.33 -2.66 5.95
CA ASP A 22 7.01 -1.26 6.30
C ASP A 22 7.06 -1.05 7.84
N PRO A 23 7.97 -0.20 8.36
CA PRO A 23 8.09 0.05 9.79
C PRO A 23 6.99 0.95 10.36
N ILE A 24 6.24 1.66 9.52
CA ILE A 24 5.18 2.62 9.89
C ILE A 24 3.80 1.95 9.81
N VAL A 25 3.59 1.08 8.81
CA VAL A 25 2.32 0.37 8.60
C VAL A 25 2.52 -1.16 8.70
N PRO A 26 2.74 -1.69 9.92
CA PRO A 26 2.97 -3.11 10.12
C PRO A 26 1.69 -3.93 10.01
N GLU A 27 1.85 -5.26 9.95
CA GLU A 27 0.77 -6.25 9.82
C GLU A 27 -0.46 -5.99 10.71
N PRO A 28 -0.33 -5.64 12.01
CA PRO A 28 -1.49 -5.44 12.88
C PRO A 28 -2.44 -4.30 12.45
N LEU A 29 -2.00 -3.41 11.57
CA LEU A 29 -2.83 -2.33 11.02
C LEU A 29 -3.58 -2.72 9.73
N LEU A 30 -3.22 -3.85 9.12
CA LEU A 30 -3.75 -4.30 7.84
C LEU A 30 -5.12 -4.99 7.87
N PRO A 31 -5.61 -5.61 8.97
CA PRO A 31 -6.92 -6.28 8.96
C PRO A 31 -8.05 -5.37 8.46
N MET A 32 -8.05 -4.09 8.86
CA MET A 32 -9.06 -3.13 8.45
C MET A 32 -9.15 -2.94 6.93
N ILE A 33 -8.01 -2.85 6.24
CA ILE A 33 -8.03 -2.70 4.77
C ILE A 33 -8.37 -4.01 4.07
N ARG A 34 -7.94 -5.16 4.63
CA ARG A 34 -8.27 -6.50 4.10
C ARG A 34 -9.78 -6.76 4.19
N GLU A 35 -10.43 -6.40 5.30
CA GLU A 35 -11.88 -6.46 5.47
C GLU A 35 -12.62 -5.51 4.52
N PHE A 36 -12.11 -4.28 4.35
CA PHE A 36 -12.69 -3.32 3.41
C PHE A 36 -12.66 -3.86 1.97
N VAL A 37 -11.54 -4.41 1.53
CA VAL A 37 -11.40 -4.98 0.19
C VAL A 37 -12.25 -6.24 0.00
N SER A 38 -12.44 -7.04 1.06
CA SER A 38 -13.29 -8.23 1.01
C SER A 38 -14.79 -7.90 0.85
N SER A 39 -15.19 -6.65 1.09
CA SER A 39 -16.59 -6.20 1.03
C SER A 39 -16.88 -5.25 -0.14
N HIS A 40 -15.89 -4.94 -0.99
CA HIS A 40 -16.01 -3.95 -2.07
C HIS A 40 -15.39 -4.49 -3.37
N ASP A 41 -16.21 -4.68 -4.41
CA ASP A 41 -15.77 -5.31 -5.67
C ASP A 41 -14.83 -4.45 -6.52
N ASN A 42 -14.79 -3.13 -6.27
CA ASN A 42 -14.04 -2.16 -7.07
C ASN A 42 -12.71 -1.75 -6.41
N VAL A 43 -12.26 -2.45 -5.39
CA VAL A 43 -10.99 -2.15 -4.72
C VAL A 43 -10.13 -3.39 -4.61
N MET A 44 -8.82 -3.20 -4.51
CA MET A 44 -7.84 -4.27 -4.38
C MET A 44 -6.79 -3.92 -3.34
N PHE A 45 -6.30 -4.93 -2.63
CA PHE A 45 -5.14 -4.81 -1.75
C PHE A 45 -3.98 -5.64 -2.29
N LEU A 46 -2.81 -5.01 -2.42
CA LEU A 46 -1.57 -5.61 -2.88
C LEU A 46 -0.51 -5.48 -1.77
N GLU A 47 0.03 -6.61 -1.34
CA GLU A 47 1.10 -6.65 -0.34
C GLU A 47 2.39 -7.17 -0.99
N LEU A 48 3.44 -6.34 -0.95
CA LEU A 48 4.77 -6.69 -1.42
C LEU A 48 5.59 -7.29 -0.29
N SER A 49 6.50 -8.22 -0.60
CA SER A 49 7.40 -8.79 0.40
C SER A 49 8.41 -7.78 0.94
N HIS A 50 8.84 -6.84 0.10
CA HIS A 50 9.86 -5.83 0.41
C HIS A 50 9.51 -4.49 -0.23
N GLY A 51 9.98 -3.42 0.37
CA GLY A 51 9.79 -2.05 -0.10
C GLY A 51 9.77 -1.04 1.05
N GLY A 52 9.63 -1.45 2.30
CA GLY A 52 9.50 -0.52 3.42
C GLY A 52 8.35 0.47 3.22
N HIS A 53 8.42 1.64 3.87
CA HIS A 53 7.35 2.64 3.76
C HIS A 53 7.34 3.41 2.43
N LEU A 54 8.51 3.61 1.82
CA LEU A 54 8.72 4.49 0.66
C LEU A 54 9.55 3.86 -0.47
N GLY A 55 9.78 2.55 -0.43
CA GLY A 55 10.58 1.83 -1.43
C GLY A 55 9.78 1.44 -2.67
N PHE A 56 9.05 2.42 -3.21
CA PHE A 56 8.69 2.39 -4.62
C PHE A 56 9.99 2.61 -5.41
N TYR A 57 10.55 1.52 -5.93
CA TYR A 57 11.74 1.58 -6.78
C TYR A 57 11.44 2.36 -8.06
N GLU A 58 12.35 3.24 -8.48
CA GLU A 58 12.33 3.81 -9.82
C GLU A 58 12.98 2.82 -10.81
N GLY A 59 12.66 2.89 -12.11
CA GLY A 59 13.31 2.06 -13.14
C GLY A 59 12.39 1.02 -13.79
N GLY A 60 12.57 0.84 -15.11
CA GLY A 60 11.63 0.13 -15.99
C GLY A 60 11.53 -1.38 -15.75
N LEU A 61 10.54 -1.98 -16.42
CA LEU A 61 10.04 -3.37 -16.32
C LEU A 61 11.07 -4.52 -16.15
N LEU A 62 12.35 -4.28 -16.46
CA LEU A 62 13.43 -5.29 -16.46
C LEU A 62 14.49 -5.07 -15.37
N TYR A 63 14.68 -3.85 -14.87
CA TYR A 63 15.69 -3.52 -13.85
C TYR A 63 15.12 -2.49 -12.88
N ALA A 64 14.78 -2.93 -11.67
CA ALA A 64 14.50 -2.03 -10.57
C ALA A 64 15.79 -1.28 -10.20
N ASN A 65 15.78 0.05 -10.27
CA ASN A 65 16.85 0.87 -9.75
C ASN A 65 16.73 0.83 -8.22
N PRO A 66 17.74 0.37 -7.48
CA PRO A 66 17.68 0.28 -6.02
C PRO A 66 17.60 1.65 -5.34
N VAL A 67 17.75 2.75 -6.10
CA VAL A 67 17.49 4.11 -5.65
C VAL A 67 15.99 4.26 -5.39
N THR A 68 15.64 4.27 -4.11
CA THR A 68 14.30 4.58 -3.64
C THR A 68 14.04 6.08 -3.70
N TRP A 69 12.78 6.51 -3.63
CA TRP A 69 12.44 7.94 -3.55
C TRP A 69 13.08 8.63 -2.34
N LEU A 70 13.34 7.88 -1.25
CA LEU A 70 14.04 8.38 -0.06
C LEU A 70 15.50 8.72 -0.31
N ASP A 71 16.18 8.02 -1.21
CA ASP A 71 17.61 8.24 -1.49
C ASP A 71 17.88 9.58 -2.20
N ARG A 72 16.83 10.31 -2.61
CA ARG A 72 16.91 11.63 -3.26
C ARG A 72 16.58 12.81 -2.33
N ALA A 73 16.16 12.57 -1.10
CA ALA A 73 15.72 13.59 -0.15
C ALA A 73 16.87 14.15 0.70
#